data_AF-A0AAU3S271-F1
#
_entry.id   AF-A0AAU3S271-F1
#
_cell.length_a   1.000
_cell.length_b   1.000
_cell.length_c   1.000
_cell.angle_alpha   90.00
_cell.angle_beta   90.00
_cell.angle_gamma   90.00
#
_symmetry.space_group_name_H-M   'P 1'
#
loop_
_entity.id
_entity.type
_entity.pdbx_description
1 polymer ?
#
loop_
_entity_poly.entity_id
_entity_poly.type
_entity_poly.pdbx_seq_one_letter_code
_entity_poly.pdbx_strand_id
1 'polypeptide(L)'
;MKMREWREGWDRAAAAASTLAEAFRAAGATEGQVNRLRPTVSGKGTPWVDVGMVPASLAVRIAEAMRAGTALEAVGTETPARSGLRA
;
A
#
# COMPACT_ATOMS: atom_id res chain seq x y z
N MET A 1 -18.33 -15.29 -13.00
CA MET A 1 -16.89 -15.12 -13.28
C MET A 1 -16.33 -16.44 -13.77
N LYS A 2 -15.48 -16.45 -14.79
CA LYS A 2 -14.83 -17.68 -15.27
C LYS A 2 -13.70 -18.09 -14.32
N MET A 3 -13.43 -19.39 -14.21
CA MET A 3 -12.40 -19.92 -13.30
C MET A 3 -11.00 -19.33 -13.55
N ARG A 4 -10.69 -19.03 -14.81
CA ARG A 4 -9.45 -18.37 -15.20
C ARG A 4 -9.36 -16.93 -14.66
N GLU A 5 -10.41 -16.14 -14.83
CA GLU A 5 -10.46 -14.75 -14.34
C GLU A 5 -10.37 -14.70 -12.81
N TRP A 6 -10.98 -15.68 -12.13
CA TRP A 6 -10.88 -15.79 -10.69
C TRP A 6 -9.45 -16.09 -10.23
N ARG A 7 -8.73 -17.01 -10.89
CA ARG A 7 -7.31 -17.30 -10.59
C ARG A 7 -6.42 -16.09 -10.82
N GLU A 8 -6.56 -15.41 -11.95
CA GLU A 8 -5.78 -14.19 -12.24
C GLU A 8 -6.08 -13.08 -11.22
N GLY A 9 -7.31 -12.99 -10.72
CA GLY A 9 -7.67 -12.13 -9.58
C GLY A 9 -6.98 -12.57 -8.29
N TRP A 10 -7.01 -13.86 -7.98
CA TRP A 10 -6.41 -14.42 -6.77
C TRP A 10 -4.89 -14.22 -6.74
N ASP A 11 -4.19 -14.47 -7.84
CA ASP A 11 -2.73 -14.30 -7.93
C ASP A 11 -2.32 -12.84 -7.69
N ARG A 12 -3.09 -11.87 -8.24
CA ARG A 12 -2.88 -10.45 -7.96
C ARG A 12 -3.13 -10.08 -6.50
N ALA A 13 -4.20 -10.62 -5.91
CA ALA A 13 -4.48 -10.41 -4.49
C ALA A 13 -3.37 -11.00 -3.60
N ALA A 14 -2.87 -12.20 -3.92
CA ALA A 14 -1.82 -12.88 -3.19
C ALA A 14 -0.49 -12.12 -3.26
N ALA A 15 -0.11 -11.67 -4.46
CA ALA A 15 1.07 -10.83 -4.64
C ALA A 15 0.98 -9.53 -3.83
N ALA A 16 -0.17 -8.84 -3.89
CA ALA A 16 -0.40 -7.62 -3.11
C ALA A 16 -0.34 -7.87 -1.59
N ALA A 17 -0.87 -8.99 -1.11
CA ALA A 17 -0.80 -9.37 0.31
C ALA A 17 0.65 -9.62 0.76
N SER A 18 1.46 -10.28 -0.08
CA SER A 18 2.90 -10.49 0.19
C SER A 18 3.68 -9.18 0.24
N THR A 19 3.46 -8.28 -0.72
CA THR A 19 4.10 -6.94 -0.70
C THR A 19 3.68 -6.14 0.53
N LEU A 20 2.40 -6.18 0.90
CA LEU A 20 1.91 -5.48 2.09
C LEU A 20 2.50 -6.09 3.38
N ALA A 21 2.68 -7.41 3.43
CA ALA A 21 3.32 -8.10 4.53
C ALA A 21 4.76 -7.60 4.76
N GLU A 22 5.54 -7.43 3.69
CA GLU A 22 6.90 -6.87 3.78
C GLU A 22 6.90 -5.45 4.33
N ALA A 23 5.99 -4.59 3.86
CA ALA A 23 5.84 -3.22 4.37
C ALA A 23 5.44 -3.20 5.85
N PHE A 24 4.52 -4.09 6.27
CA PHE A 24 4.13 -4.23 7.67
C PHE A 24 5.31 -4.66 8.54
N ARG A 25 6.14 -5.61 8.08
CA ARG A 25 7.36 -6.02 8.79
C ARG A 25 8.35 -4.87 8.93
N ALA A 26 8.57 -4.11 7.85
CA ALA A 26 9.43 -2.92 7.88
C ALA A 26 8.91 -1.86 8.87
N ALA A 27 7.58 -1.75 9.03
CA ALA A 27 6.93 -0.87 10.01
C ALA A 27 6.89 -1.45 11.45
N GLY A 28 7.54 -2.60 11.69
CA GLY A 28 7.64 -3.24 13.00
C GLY A 28 6.41 -4.05 13.40
N ALA A 29 5.64 -4.57 12.44
CA ALA A 29 4.60 -5.54 12.71
C ALA A 29 5.21 -6.90 13.11
N THR A 30 4.54 -7.59 14.03
CA THR A 30 4.83 -8.97 14.41
C THR A 30 4.32 -9.96 13.36
N GLU A 31 4.88 -11.17 13.31
CA GLU A 31 4.38 -12.21 12.39
C GLU A 31 2.90 -12.53 12.62
N GLY A 32 2.41 -12.47 13.86
CA GLY A 32 0.98 -12.65 14.16
C GLY A 32 0.08 -11.55 13.58
N GLN A 33 0.61 -10.35 13.33
CA GLN A 33 -0.12 -9.27 12.66
C GLN A 33 -0.04 -9.42 11.14
N VAL A 34 1.12 -9.81 10.62
CA VAL A 34 1.33 -10.07 9.19
C VAL A 34 0.47 -11.24 8.70
N ASN A 35 0.35 -12.30 9.50
CA ASN A 35 -0.48 -13.48 9.19
C ASN A 35 -1.99 -13.19 9.16
N ARG A 36 -2.42 -11.98 9.56
CA ARG A 36 -3.82 -11.55 9.40
C ARG A 36 -4.12 -11.00 8.02
N LEU A 37 -3.09 -10.61 7.26
CA LEU A 37 -3.26 -10.14 5.89
C LEU A 37 -3.73 -11.31 5.02
N ARG A 38 -4.86 -11.14 4.33
CA ARG A 38 -5.45 -12.20 3.52
C ARG A 38 -5.80 -11.69 2.13
N PRO A 39 -5.33 -12.36 1.06
CA PRO A 39 -5.86 -12.09 -0.27
C PRO A 39 -7.32 -12.53 -0.34
N THR A 40 -8.14 -11.74 -1.02
CA THR A 40 -9.53 -12.09 -1.30
C THR A 40 -9.96 -11.58 -2.67
N VAL A 41 -10.92 -12.27 -3.29
CA VAL A 41 -11.49 -11.88 -4.58
C VAL A 41 -13.00 -11.77 -4.40
N SER A 42 -13.54 -10.58 -4.67
CA SER A 42 -14.98 -10.34 -4.58
C SER A 42 -15.76 -11.21 -5.57
N GLY A 43 -17.08 -11.37 -5.36
CA GLY A 43 -17.95 -12.07 -6.33
C GLY A 43 -17.94 -11.46 -7.74
N LYS A 44 -17.55 -10.18 -7.87
CA LYS A 44 -17.38 -9.46 -9.14
C LYS A 44 -15.98 -9.62 -9.78
N GLY A 45 -15.05 -10.31 -9.11
CA GLY A 45 -13.69 -10.56 -9.62
C GLY A 45 -12.66 -9.49 -9.26
N THR A 46 -13.05 -8.47 -8.51
CA THR A 46 -12.09 -7.48 -7.99
C THR A 46 -11.18 -8.12 -6.94
N PRO A 47 -9.85 -8.06 -7.12
CA PRO A 47 -8.89 -8.53 -6.13
C PRO A 47 -8.73 -7.50 -4.99
N TRP A 48 -8.64 -7.99 -3.77
CA TRP A 48 -8.53 -7.21 -2.54
C TRP A 48 -7.54 -7.86 -1.57
N VAL A 49 -7.03 -7.08 -0.63
CA VAL A 49 -6.32 -7.59 0.55
C VAL A 49 -7.12 -7.19 1.78
N ASP A 50 -7.60 -8.17 2.53
CA ASP A 50 -8.17 -7.95 3.86
C ASP A 50 -7.02 -7.74 4.86
N VAL A 51 -7.01 -6.59 5.50
CA VAL A 51 -5.98 -6.16 6.46
C VAL A 51 -6.43 -6.45 7.90
N GLY A 52 -7.72 -6.75 8.11
CA GLY A 52 -8.32 -6.88 9.42
C GLY A 52 -8.14 -5.63 10.29
N MET A 53 -8.15 -5.84 11.62
CA MET A 53 -7.83 -4.77 12.56
C MET A 53 -6.32 -4.65 12.76
N VAL A 54 -5.83 -3.42 12.65
CA VAL A 54 -4.42 -3.07 12.90
C VAL A 54 -4.36 -2.25 14.20
N PRO A 55 -3.42 -2.52 15.12
CA PRO A 55 -3.25 -1.67 16.30
C PRO A 55 -2.92 -0.23 15.89
N ALA A 56 -3.48 0.73 16.63
CA ALA A 56 -3.34 2.16 16.32
C ALA A 56 -1.87 2.61 16.19
N SER A 57 -0.99 2.11 17.06
CA SER A 57 0.44 2.43 17.01
C SER A 57 1.10 1.97 15.71
N LEU A 58 0.74 0.80 15.20
CA LEU A 58 1.26 0.30 13.92
C LEU A 58 0.66 1.09 12.75
N ALA A 59 -0.63 1.45 12.80
CA ALA A 59 -1.25 2.28 11.77
C ALA A 59 -0.57 3.67 11.65
N VAL A 60 -0.21 4.29 12.77
CA VAL A 60 0.55 5.56 12.79
C VAL A 60 1.92 5.38 12.13
N ARG A 61 2.68 4.34 12.50
CA ARG A 61 4.01 4.07 11.91
C ARG A 61 3.94 3.85 10.40
N ILE A 62 2.93 3.11 9.93
CA ILE A 62 2.71 2.91 8.48
C ILE A 62 2.41 4.25 7.80
N ALA A 63 1.53 5.08 8.38
CA ALA A 63 1.20 6.38 7.82
C ALA A 63 2.40 7.34 7.78
N GLU A 64 3.26 7.29 8.80
CA GLU A 64 4.53 8.05 8.83
C GLU A 64 5.49 7.58 7.74
N ALA A 65 5.66 6.26 7.59
CA ALA A 65 6.49 5.68 6.53
C ALA A 65 5.99 6.07 5.13
N MET A 66 4.67 6.06 4.91
CA MET A 66 4.07 6.52 3.64
C MET A 66 4.35 7.99 3.38
N ARG A 67 4.18 8.87 4.40
CA ARG A 67 4.49 10.30 4.26
C ARG A 67 5.96 10.55 3.92
N ALA A 68 6.87 9.84 4.59
CA ALA A 68 8.30 9.94 4.34
C ALA A 68 8.66 9.48 2.91
N GLY A 69 8.04 8.41 2.41
CA GLY A 69 8.21 7.94 1.04
C GLY A 69 7.66 8.91 0.00
N THR A 70 6.48 9.51 0.24
CA THR A 70 5.90 10.52 -0.67
C THR A 70 6.66 11.84 -0.68
N ALA A 71 7.33 12.19 0.42
CA ALA A 71 8.14 13.41 0.51
C ALA A 71 9.40 13.33 -0.38
N LEU A 72 9.95 12.13 -0.60
CA LEU A 72 11.09 11.91 -1.48
C LEU A 72 10.75 12.17 -2.97
N GLU A 73 9.52 11.90 -3.39
CA GLU A 73 9.02 12.22 -4.74
C GLU A 73 8.64 13.72 -4.90
N ALA A 74 8.21 14.36 -3.81
CA ALA A 74 7.79 15.77 -3.84
C ALA A 74 8.96 16.77 -3.90
N VAL A 75 10.16 16.39 -3.41
CA VAL A 75 11.41 17.18 -3.49
C VAL A 75 12.04 17.17 -4.90
N GLY A 76 11.32 16.69 -5.92
CA GLY A 76 11.70 16.78 -7.33
C GLY A 76 11.02 17.91 -8.13
N THR A 77 10.15 18.72 -7.51
CA THR A 77 9.37 19.75 -8.22
C THR A 77 9.52 21.15 -7.63
N GLU A 78 10.77 21.59 -7.39
CA GLU A 78 11.04 23.03 -7.40
C GLU A 78 10.88 23.54 -8.83
N THR A 79 9.65 23.95 -9.16
CA THR A 79 9.38 24.82 -10.30
C THR A 79 10.11 26.13 -10.03
N PRO A 80 11.09 26.57 -10.85
CA PRO A 80 11.64 27.90 -10.69
C PRO A 80 10.51 28.89 -10.97
N ALA A 81 10.08 29.57 -9.91
CA ALA A 81 9.18 30.70 -9.99
C ALA A 81 9.75 31.67 -11.03
N ARG A 82 8.97 31.92 -12.10
CA ARG A 82 9.26 32.96 -13.08
C ARG A 82 9.54 34.25 -12.30
N SER A 83 10.81 34.64 -12.30
CA SER A 83 11.24 35.96 -11.87
C SER A 83 10.43 36.98 -12.65
N GLY A 84 9.60 37.72 -11.93
CA GLY A 84 8.96 38.90 -12.48
C GLY A 84 10.05 39.86 -12.94
N LEU A 85 9.96 40.29 -14.19
CA LEU A 85 10.53 41.57 -14.59
C LEU A 85 9.39 42.40 -15.17
N ARG A 86 8.85 43.27 -14.31
CA ARG A 86 8.31 44.55 -14.73
C ARG A 86 9.50 45.43 -15.16
N ALA A 87 9.45 45.95 -16.37
CA ALA A 87 9.71 47.35 -16.71
C ALA A 87 9.24 47.57 -18.16
#